data_AF-A0A7X3R5I1-F1
#
_entry.id   AF-A0A7X3R5I1-F1
#
_cell.length_a   1.000
_cell.length_b   1.000
_cell.length_c   1.000
_cell.angle_alpha   90.00
_cell.angle_beta   90.00
_cell.angle_gamma   90.00
#
_symmetry.space_group_name_H-M   'P 1'
#
loop_
_entity.id
_entity.type
_entity.pdbx_description
1 polymer ?
#
loop_
_entity_poly.entity_id
_entity_poly.type
_entity_poly.pdbx_seq_one_letter_code
_entity_poly.pdbx_strand_id
1 'polypeptide(L)'
;MRMVNGVTGILMAACLISGCGESAPSRDVWEEALSAKHTGLAYLYRNDLEGAAGSFESVARLVPREPLGHANRALALLKLQDYEQAAASVDRAVDLAPEDGEVLSIKSDIVAARGDREAALGLLAHAVGLNASDVELRYKYLTEMRRLRGPELPEEDTLAELRAMLEYEPENLAVLVELNATLVRLGRSQEASTGYRRMAGLLEPVPDDIQTWLDRTLDALNRGDGTEAESSAGILGNLLVVDPAYRASRDRLGDPSQQSPPLYDFRTAPPDLPSVAADSLVDMQFVDADSAWTDGILPEEEQWTDLALADVDGDGRLDLALAGRQGLTVLRNLVDSRETVSSPWSGRDVSIPGQGDAVFRLAPGDFDNDGDMDILAAGTSSLQVYLNEGDGTYGLAQTLDPGDSPRFFTTVSRADFDHDGDLDVLTSNRGALRFYRHTEDGVFEEATSATGFLESASGAPGPNAEGVTADVVSADVVAA
;
A
#
# COMPACT_ATOMS: atom_id res chain seq x y z
N MET A 1 -7.85 -67.39 -5.54
CA MET A 1 -6.79 -66.36 -5.64
C MET A 1 -6.50 -66.16 -7.12
N ARG A 2 -6.59 -64.99 -7.78
CA ARG A 2 -6.26 -63.58 -7.42
C ARG A 2 -4.79 -63.45 -6.99
N MET A 3 -3.90 -62.66 -7.60
CA MET A 3 -3.97 -61.62 -8.67
C MET A 3 -2.76 -61.79 -9.65
N VAL A 4 -2.58 -61.23 -10.86
CA VAL A 4 -3.07 -60.00 -11.59
C VAL A 4 -2.41 -58.71 -11.04
N ASN A 5 -1.63 -57.87 -11.73
CA ASN A 5 -1.16 -57.71 -13.14
C ASN A 5 0.39 -57.47 -13.14
N GLY A 6 1.12 -57.29 -14.24
CA GLY A 6 0.74 -57.29 -15.66
C GLY A 6 0.80 -55.93 -16.38
N VAL A 7 1.98 -55.27 -16.47
CA VAL A 7 2.21 -54.11 -17.36
C VAL A 7 3.55 -54.27 -18.10
N THR A 8 3.53 -54.11 -19.41
CA THR A 8 4.70 -54.23 -20.31
C THR A 8 5.29 -52.85 -20.59
N GLY A 9 6.62 -52.70 -20.58
CA GLY A 9 7.27 -51.45 -21.00
C GLY A 9 7.09 -51.19 -22.51
N ILE A 10 6.65 -49.99 -22.87
CA ILE A 10 6.58 -49.52 -24.26
C ILE A 10 7.63 -48.44 -24.47
N LEU A 11 8.60 -48.74 -25.33
CA LEU A 11 9.52 -47.75 -25.90
C LEU A 11 8.78 -46.90 -26.93
N MET A 12 8.45 -45.66 -26.57
CA MET A 12 8.09 -44.63 -27.56
C MET A 12 9.37 -44.09 -28.19
N ALA A 13 9.47 -44.22 -29.52
CA ALA A 13 10.67 -43.82 -30.26
C ALA A 13 10.75 -42.30 -30.42
N ALA A 14 11.97 -41.74 -30.32
CA ALA A 14 12.21 -40.31 -30.55
C ALA A 14 11.97 -39.94 -32.02
N CYS A 15 11.04 -39.02 -32.27
CA CYS A 15 10.81 -38.46 -33.60
C CYS A 15 11.63 -37.18 -33.76
N LEU A 16 12.86 -37.31 -34.27
CA LEU A 16 13.75 -36.18 -34.56
C LEU A 16 13.26 -35.41 -35.79
N ILE A 17 12.35 -34.45 -35.57
CA ILE A 17 12.01 -33.42 -36.56
C ILE A 17 12.91 -32.21 -36.30
N SER A 18 13.69 -31.83 -37.31
CA SER A 18 14.70 -30.78 -37.21
C SER A 18 14.09 -29.38 -37.24
N GLY A 19 13.71 -28.87 -36.08
CA GLY A 19 13.70 -27.43 -35.78
C GLY A 19 14.75 -27.13 -34.71
N CYS A 20 15.47 -26.02 -34.81
CA CYS A 20 16.34 -25.54 -33.73
C CYS A 20 15.48 -24.97 -32.60
N GLY A 21 14.90 -25.85 -31.79
CA GLY A 21 14.35 -25.45 -30.50
C GLY A 21 15.50 -25.08 -29.58
N GLU A 22 15.53 -23.83 -29.14
CA GLU A 22 16.33 -23.43 -27.99
C GLU A 22 15.95 -24.32 -26.79
N SER A 23 16.96 -24.87 -26.11
CA SER A 23 16.73 -25.58 -24.86
C SER A 23 16.08 -24.63 -23.86
N ALA A 24 15.10 -25.13 -23.08
CA ALA A 24 14.51 -24.35 -21.99
C ALA A 24 15.63 -23.76 -21.10
N PRO A 25 15.51 -22.50 -20.64
CA PRO A 25 16.55 -21.85 -19.84
C PRO A 25 16.90 -22.67 -18.60
N SER A 26 18.19 -22.68 -18.21
CA SER A 26 18.61 -23.33 -16.98
C SER A 26 18.02 -22.62 -15.76
N ARG A 27 18.03 -23.31 -14.61
CA ARG A 27 17.61 -22.74 -13.32
C ARG A 27 18.36 -21.43 -13.03
N ASP A 28 19.67 -21.43 -13.23
CA ASP A 28 20.55 -20.29 -12.99
C ASP A 28 20.13 -19.05 -13.82
N VAL A 29 19.70 -19.25 -15.07
CA VAL A 29 19.21 -18.18 -15.97
C VAL A 29 17.83 -17.66 -15.52
N TRP A 30 16.99 -18.52 -14.96
CA TRP A 30 15.73 -18.10 -14.32
C TRP A 30 15.96 -17.36 -13.00
N GLU A 31 16.98 -17.72 -12.22
CA GLU A 31 17.39 -17.01 -11.00
C GLU A 31 17.97 -15.62 -11.34
N GLU A 32 18.77 -15.50 -12.41
CA GLU A 32 19.22 -14.22 -12.97
C GLU A 32 18.03 -13.37 -13.47
N ALA A 33 17.08 -13.98 -14.18
CA ALA A 33 15.86 -13.28 -14.65
C ALA A 33 14.96 -12.84 -13.48
N LEU A 34 14.88 -13.63 -12.41
CA LEU A 34 14.14 -13.27 -11.19
C LEU A 34 14.78 -12.08 -10.47
N SER A 35 16.12 -12.05 -10.39
CA SER A 35 16.85 -10.89 -9.87
C SER A 35 16.56 -9.64 -10.71
N ALA A 36 16.75 -9.71 -12.03
CA ALA A 36 16.47 -8.61 -12.95
C ALA A 36 14.99 -8.15 -12.92
N LYS A 37 14.02 -9.05 -12.65
CA LYS A 37 12.61 -8.69 -12.40
C LYS A 37 12.48 -7.75 -11.21
N HIS A 38 13.04 -8.12 -10.06
CA HIS A 38 12.92 -7.32 -8.83
C HIS A 38 13.68 -6.00 -8.94
N THR A 39 14.87 -5.99 -9.55
CA THR A 39 15.59 -4.74 -9.86
C THR A 39 14.77 -3.82 -10.76
N GLY A 40 14.15 -4.37 -11.82
CA GLY A 40 13.28 -3.59 -12.72
C GLY A 40 12.04 -3.02 -12.04
N LEU A 41 11.42 -3.77 -11.12
CA LEU A 41 10.29 -3.29 -10.32
C LEU A 41 10.74 -2.18 -9.35
N ALA A 42 11.86 -2.36 -8.64
CA ALA A 42 12.39 -1.35 -7.71
C ALA A 42 12.76 -0.04 -8.42
N TYR A 43 13.34 -0.11 -9.62
CA TYR A 43 13.55 1.06 -10.47
C TYR A 43 12.23 1.71 -10.92
N LEU A 44 11.22 0.90 -11.30
CA LEU A 44 9.93 1.40 -11.75
C LEU A 44 9.17 2.16 -10.64
N TYR A 45 9.19 1.67 -9.40
CA TYR A 45 8.58 2.36 -8.24
C TYR A 45 9.31 3.68 -7.94
N ARG A 46 10.64 3.68 -7.95
CA ARG A 46 11.48 4.89 -7.85
C ARG A 46 11.44 5.82 -9.06
N ASN A 47 10.59 5.55 -10.06
CA ASN A 47 10.48 6.30 -11.32
C ASN A 47 11.80 6.41 -12.12
N ASP A 48 12.74 5.49 -11.92
CA ASP A 48 13.92 5.29 -12.76
C ASP A 48 13.53 4.45 -13.98
N LEU A 49 12.90 5.10 -14.94
CA LEU A 49 12.26 4.42 -16.08
C LEU A 49 13.28 3.83 -17.05
N GLU A 50 14.48 4.40 -17.17
CA GLU A 50 15.57 3.86 -18.00
C GLU A 50 16.18 2.61 -17.34
N GLY A 51 16.45 2.64 -16.03
CA GLY A 51 16.89 1.48 -15.26
C GLY A 51 15.86 0.35 -15.28
N ALA A 52 14.57 0.68 -15.13
CA ALA A 52 13.47 -0.28 -15.23
C ALA A 52 13.42 -0.93 -16.63
N ALA A 53 13.44 -0.13 -17.71
CA ALA A 53 13.42 -0.64 -19.07
C ALA A 53 14.62 -1.56 -19.38
N GLY A 54 15.83 -1.19 -18.95
CA GLY A 54 17.04 -2.01 -19.12
C GLY A 54 17.05 -3.32 -18.32
N SER A 55 16.45 -3.29 -17.12
CA SER A 55 16.26 -4.49 -16.29
C SER A 55 15.24 -5.45 -16.90
N PHE A 56 14.07 -4.95 -17.34
CA PHE A 56 13.07 -5.78 -18.01
C PHE A 56 13.50 -6.24 -19.41
N GLU A 57 14.33 -5.48 -20.13
CA GLU A 57 15.02 -5.98 -21.33
C GLU A 57 15.99 -7.13 -21.03
N SER A 58 16.65 -7.09 -19.87
CA SER A 58 17.51 -8.19 -19.43
C SER A 58 16.69 -9.44 -19.10
N VAL A 59 15.52 -9.31 -18.45
CA VAL A 59 14.54 -10.41 -18.31
C VAL A 59 14.14 -10.96 -19.69
N ALA A 60 13.71 -10.09 -20.61
CA ALA A 60 13.29 -10.47 -21.96
C ALA A 60 14.40 -11.14 -22.80
N ARG A 61 15.67 -10.87 -22.50
CA ARG A 61 16.85 -11.51 -23.12
C ARG A 61 17.18 -12.87 -22.51
N LEU A 62 17.03 -13.02 -21.19
CA LEU A 62 17.32 -14.26 -20.46
C LEU A 62 16.22 -15.32 -20.67
N VAL A 63 14.96 -14.89 -20.70
CA VAL A 63 13.79 -15.76 -20.84
C VAL A 63 12.88 -15.28 -22.00
N PRO A 64 13.32 -15.35 -23.28
CA PRO A 64 12.65 -14.75 -24.46
C PRO A 64 11.30 -15.39 -24.88
N ARG A 65 10.76 -16.28 -24.03
CA ARG A 65 9.45 -16.92 -24.15
C ARG A 65 8.51 -16.59 -22.99
N GLU A 66 8.97 -15.76 -22.05
CA GLU A 66 8.22 -15.26 -20.90
C GLU A 66 7.64 -13.87 -21.23
N PRO A 67 6.31 -13.65 -21.17
CA PRO A 67 5.71 -12.36 -21.48
C PRO A 67 6.13 -11.23 -20.53
N LEU A 68 6.45 -11.51 -19.25
CA LEU A 68 6.69 -10.48 -18.24
C LEU A 68 7.78 -9.47 -18.62
N GLY A 69 8.95 -9.93 -19.07
CA GLY A 69 10.04 -9.02 -19.46
C GLY A 69 9.64 -8.10 -20.62
N HIS A 70 8.86 -8.62 -21.57
CA HIS A 70 8.36 -7.87 -22.71
C HIS A 70 7.26 -6.86 -22.32
N ALA A 71 6.34 -7.25 -21.43
CA ALA A 71 5.24 -6.40 -20.94
C ALA A 71 5.74 -5.26 -20.03
N ASN A 72 6.58 -5.57 -19.05
CA ASN A 72 7.05 -4.56 -18.09
C ASN A 72 8.05 -3.58 -18.73
N ARG A 73 8.88 -4.05 -19.68
CA ARG A 73 9.69 -3.15 -20.54
C ARG A 73 8.79 -2.20 -21.33
N ALA A 74 7.65 -2.68 -21.85
CA ALA A 74 6.70 -1.84 -22.57
C ALA A 74 6.06 -0.77 -21.69
N LEU A 75 5.73 -1.10 -20.42
CA LEU A 75 5.19 -0.16 -19.45
C LEU A 75 6.21 0.94 -19.06
N ALA A 76 7.47 0.58 -18.85
CA ALA A 76 8.54 1.55 -18.60
C ALA A 76 8.76 2.50 -19.80
N LEU A 77 8.76 1.95 -21.02
CA LEU A 77 8.88 2.73 -22.26
C LEU A 77 7.64 3.62 -22.52
N LEU A 78 6.45 3.19 -22.14
CA LEU A 78 5.23 3.99 -22.19
C LEU A 78 5.35 5.24 -21.28
N LYS A 79 5.89 5.08 -20.08
CA LYS A 79 6.17 6.20 -19.16
C LYS A 79 7.26 7.14 -19.71
N LEU A 80 8.28 6.61 -20.40
CA LEU A 80 9.27 7.38 -21.17
C LEU A 80 8.73 8.03 -22.46
N GLN A 81 7.48 7.77 -22.83
CA GLN A 81 6.86 8.21 -24.09
C GLN A 81 7.52 7.65 -25.38
N ASP A 82 8.32 6.58 -25.27
CA ASP A 82 8.79 5.81 -26.44
C ASP A 82 7.70 4.84 -26.88
N TYR A 83 6.67 5.39 -27.53
CA TYR A 83 5.52 4.63 -27.99
C TYR A 83 5.85 3.63 -29.12
N GLU A 84 6.99 3.75 -29.80
CA GLU A 84 7.41 2.82 -30.85
C GLU A 84 8.03 1.57 -30.24
N GLN A 85 8.99 1.71 -29.33
CA GLN A 85 9.56 0.57 -28.62
C GLN A 85 8.57 -0.06 -27.62
N ALA A 86 7.71 0.75 -26.98
CA ALA A 86 6.64 0.22 -26.12
C ALA A 86 5.69 -0.69 -26.92
N ALA A 87 5.25 -0.25 -28.10
CA ALA A 87 4.40 -1.07 -28.98
C ALA A 87 5.08 -2.38 -29.40
N ALA A 88 6.32 -2.31 -29.90
CA ALA A 88 7.07 -3.50 -30.31
C ALA A 88 7.31 -4.48 -29.13
N SER A 89 7.50 -3.95 -27.92
CA SER A 89 7.69 -4.76 -26.71
C SER A 89 6.38 -5.41 -26.23
N VAL A 90 5.25 -4.71 -26.23
CA VAL A 90 3.96 -5.30 -25.79
C VAL A 90 3.35 -6.23 -26.85
N ASP A 91 3.55 -5.96 -28.15
CA ASP A 91 3.17 -6.89 -29.21
C ASP A 91 3.87 -8.24 -29.02
N ARG A 92 5.15 -8.21 -28.63
CA ARG A 92 5.92 -9.43 -28.31
C ARG A 92 5.42 -10.15 -27.06
N ALA A 93 4.87 -9.45 -26.07
CA ALA A 93 4.22 -10.06 -24.91
C ALA A 93 2.88 -10.73 -25.30
N VAL A 94 2.08 -10.09 -26.14
CA VAL A 94 0.79 -10.63 -26.63
C VAL A 94 1.01 -11.84 -27.57
N ASP A 95 2.07 -11.85 -28.37
CA ASP A 95 2.50 -13.02 -29.15
C ASP A 95 2.85 -14.26 -28.27
N LEU A 96 3.15 -14.04 -26.99
CA LEU A 96 3.47 -15.09 -26.02
C LEU A 96 2.26 -15.47 -25.15
N ALA A 97 1.43 -14.50 -24.80
CA ALA A 97 0.26 -14.66 -23.93
C ALA A 97 -0.96 -13.87 -24.47
N PRO A 98 -1.63 -14.36 -25.53
CA PRO A 98 -2.73 -13.65 -26.19
C PRO A 98 -4.06 -13.68 -25.42
N GLU A 99 -4.15 -14.54 -24.40
CA GLU A 99 -5.33 -14.74 -23.52
C GLU A 99 -5.03 -14.31 -22.07
N ASP A 100 -4.03 -13.44 -21.86
CA ASP A 100 -3.67 -12.87 -20.56
C ASP A 100 -4.26 -11.46 -20.41
N GLY A 101 -5.15 -11.27 -19.44
CA GLY A 101 -5.89 -10.02 -19.24
C GLY A 101 -5.00 -8.84 -18.85
N GLU A 102 -3.96 -9.06 -18.04
CA GLU A 102 -3.02 -8.00 -17.62
C GLU A 102 -2.16 -7.55 -18.81
N VAL A 103 -1.66 -8.50 -19.62
CA VAL A 103 -0.90 -8.23 -20.85
C VAL A 103 -1.75 -7.45 -21.87
N LEU A 104 -3.02 -7.84 -22.06
CA LEU A 104 -3.96 -7.13 -22.93
C LEU A 104 -4.28 -5.72 -22.41
N SER A 105 -4.37 -5.55 -21.09
CA SER A 105 -4.59 -4.27 -20.42
C SER A 105 -3.40 -3.31 -20.61
N ILE A 106 -2.15 -3.79 -20.45
CA ILE A 106 -0.93 -3.01 -20.77
C ILE A 106 -0.90 -2.63 -22.26
N LYS A 107 -1.30 -3.53 -23.16
CA LYS A 107 -1.40 -3.19 -24.60
C LYS A 107 -2.46 -2.13 -24.88
N SER A 108 -3.60 -2.18 -24.20
CA SER A 108 -4.66 -1.16 -24.32
C SER A 108 -4.09 0.24 -24.04
N ASP A 109 -3.35 0.42 -22.95
CA ASP A 109 -2.81 1.73 -22.59
C ASP A 109 -1.83 2.28 -23.63
N ILE A 110 -0.97 1.41 -24.18
CA ILE A 110 -0.01 1.77 -25.23
C ILE A 110 -0.73 2.15 -26.54
N VAL A 111 -1.81 1.44 -26.87
CA VAL A 111 -2.64 1.70 -28.05
C VAL A 111 -3.48 2.99 -27.88
N ALA A 112 -4.03 3.23 -26.68
CA ALA A 112 -4.75 4.46 -26.33
C ALA A 112 -3.83 5.69 -26.31
N ALA A 113 -2.61 5.57 -25.78
CA ALA A 113 -1.60 6.63 -25.79
C ALA A 113 -1.14 7.00 -27.22
N ARG A 114 -1.15 6.03 -28.14
CA ARG A 114 -0.92 6.24 -29.58
C ARG A 114 -2.15 6.79 -30.33
N GLY A 115 -3.28 6.99 -29.64
CA GLY A 115 -4.48 7.65 -30.14
C GLY A 115 -5.59 6.72 -30.64
N ASP A 116 -5.37 5.39 -30.72
CA ASP A 116 -6.39 4.44 -31.20
C ASP A 116 -7.23 3.90 -30.03
N ARG A 117 -8.08 4.77 -29.47
CA ARG A 117 -8.95 4.42 -28.35
C ARG A 117 -9.99 3.35 -28.68
N GLU A 118 -10.32 3.14 -29.95
CA GLU A 118 -11.28 2.10 -30.35
C GLU A 118 -10.63 0.70 -30.35
N ALA A 119 -9.38 0.58 -30.82
CA ALA A 119 -8.60 -0.65 -30.65
C ALA A 119 -8.25 -0.92 -29.17
N ALA A 120 -7.94 0.12 -28.39
CA ALA A 120 -7.71 0.01 -26.95
C ALA A 120 -8.94 -0.53 -26.20
N LEU A 121 -10.13 0.04 -26.48
CA LEU A 121 -11.38 -0.43 -25.88
C LEU A 121 -11.69 -1.90 -26.25
N GLY A 122 -11.36 -2.31 -27.48
CA GLY A 122 -11.49 -3.71 -27.91
C GLY A 122 -10.57 -4.68 -27.15
N LEU A 123 -9.37 -4.24 -26.76
CA LEU A 123 -8.44 -5.01 -25.93
C LEU A 123 -8.94 -5.16 -24.49
N LEU A 124 -9.46 -4.08 -23.89
CA LEU A 124 -10.09 -4.13 -22.56
C LEU A 124 -11.35 -5.01 -22.56
N ALA A 125 -12.19 -4.93 -23.60
CA ALA A 125 -13.35 -5.81 -23.75
C ALA A 125 -12.95 -7.30 -23.80
N HIS A 126 -11.85 -7.63 -24.46
CA HIS A 126 -11.31 -9.00 -24.48
C HIS A 126 -10.79 -9.41 -23.09
N ALA A 127 -10.04 -8.54 -22.42
CA ALA A 127 -9.49 -8.78 -21.08
C ALA A 127 -10.59 -9.01 -20.02
N VAL A 128 -11.64 -8.18 -20.00
CA VAL A 128 -12.84 -8.35 -19.16
C VAL A 128 -13.61 -9.63 -19.51
N GLY A 129 -13.57 -10.07 -20.78
CA GLY A 129 -14.14 -11.35 -21.22
C GLY A 129 -13.38 -12.59 -20.72
N LEU A 130 -12.10 -12.44 -20.39
CA LEU A 130 -11.24 -13.52 -19.87
C LEU A 130 -11.37 -13.66 -18.34
N ASN A 131 -11.46 -12.53 -17.61
CA ASN A 131 -11.72 -12.51 -16.17
C ASN A 131 -12.95 -11.63 -15.84
N ALA A 132 -14.15 -12.22 -15.93
CA ALA A 132 -15.40 -11.48 -15.70
C ALA A 132 -15.55 -10.91 -14.27
N SER A 133 -14.87 -11.54 -13.29
CA SER A 133 -14.79 -11.16 -11.88
C SER A 133 -13.81 -10.00 -11.59
N ASP A 134 -13.05 -9.55 -12.58
CA ASP A 134 -12.12 -8.44 -12.41
C ASP A 134 -12.87 -7.09 -12.45
N VAL A 135 -13.15 -6.56 -11.26
CA VAL A 135 -13.94 -5.33 -11.10
C VAL A 135 -13.10 -4.08 -11.44
N GLU A 136 -11.81 -4.07 -11.14
CA GLU A 136 -10.88 -2.98 -11.54
C GLU A 136 -10.78 -2.89 -13.06
N LEU A 137 -10.47 -4.02 -13.73
CA LEU A 137 -10.37 -4.09 -15.19
C LEU A 137 -11.69 -3.74 -15.88
N ARG A 138 -12.84 -4.15 -15.31
CA ARG A 138 -14.17 -3.75 -15.80
C ARG A 138 -14.43 -2.26 -15.60
N TYR A 139 -13.99 -1.66 -14.49
CA TYR A 139 -14.13 -0.23 -14.26
C TYR A 139 -13.21 0.61 -15.15
N LYS A 140 -12.01 0.11 -15.46
CA LYS A 140 -11.12 0.66 -16.51
C LYS A 140 -11.75 0.57 -17.90
N TYR A 141 -12.36 -0.57 -18.26
CA TYR A 141 -13.14 -0.73 -19.49
C TYR A 141 -14.30 0.29 -19.59
N LEU A 142 -15.14 0.40 -18.55
CA LEU A 142 -16.23 1.38 -18.50
C LEU A 142 -15.73 2.82 -18.62
N THR A 143 -14.60 3.15 -17.98
CA THR A 143 -13.99 4.48 -18.06
C THR A 143 -13.46 4.80 -19.46
N GLU A 144 -12.81 3.85 -20.12
CA GLU A 144 -12.33 4.06 -21.49
C GLU A 144 -13.50 4.10 -22.50
N MET A 145 -14.58 3.35 -22.27
CA MET A 145 -15.83 3.45 -23.03
C MET A 145 -16.45 4.85 -22.91
N ARG A 146 -16.50 5.41 -21.69
CA ARG A 146 -16.92 6.79 -21.42
C ARG A 146 -16.03 7.82 -22.11
N ARG A 147 -14.70 7.62 -22.15
CA ARG A 147 -13.77 8.52 -22.86
C ARG A 147 -13.94 8.46 -24.39
N LEU A 148 -14.17 7.29 -24.96
CA LEU A 148 -14.31 7.11 -26.41
C LEU A 148 -15.64 7.65 -26.95
N ARG A 149 -16.75 7.40 -26.23
CA ARG A 149 -18.12 7.73 -26.70
C ARG A 149 -18.69 9.01 -26.09
N GLY A 150 -18.21 9.43 -24.91
CA GLY A 150 -18.69 10.64 -24.23
C GLY A 150 -20.21 10.65 -24.08
N PRO A 151 -20.92 11.72 -24.49
CA PRO A 151 -22.38 11.81 -24.39
C PRO A 151 -23.14 10.93 -25.40
N GLU A 152 -22.44 10.22 -26.31
CA GLU A 152 -23.05 9.25 -27.22
C GLU A 152 -23.13 7.84 -26.62
N LEU A 153 -22.57 7.62 -25.42
CA LEU A 153 -22.65 6.34 -24.70
C LEU A 153 -24.08 6.09 -24.19
N PRO A 154 -24.73 4.95 -24.53
CA PRO A 154 -26.01 4.60 -23.94
C PRO A 154 -25.91 4.36 -22.43
N GLU A 155 -26.81 4.98 -21.68
CA GLU A 155 -26.94 4.80 -20.22
C GLU A 155 -27.26 3.34 -19.85
N GLU A 156 -27.92 2.58 -20.74
CA GLU A 156 -28.15 1.13 -20.56
C GLU A 156 -26.85 0.32 -20.62
N ASP A 157 -25.87 0.71 -21.44
CA ASP A 157 -24.57 0.03 -21.52
C ASP A 157 -23.74 0.34 -20.26
N THR A 158 -23.80 1.59 -19.77
CA THR A 158 -23.24 1.96 -18.47
C THR A 158 -23.91 1.19 -17.32
N LEU A 159 -25.23 1.06 -17.34
CA LEU A 159 -25.99 0.30 -16.33
C LEU A 159 -25.68 -1.20 -16.37
N ALA A 160 -25.37 -1.77 -17.54
CA ALA A 160 -24.98 -3.16 -17.68
C ALA A 160 -23.63 -3.44 -16.99
N GLU A 161 -22.60 -2.63 -17.25
CA GLU A 161 -21.29 -2.79 -16.62
C GLU A 161 -21.33 -2.55 -15.11
N LEU A 162 -22.04 -1.51 -14.64
CA LEU A 162 -22.20 -1.23 -13.21
C LEU A 162 -22.97 -2.35 -12.48
N ARG A 163 -23.94 -3.01 -13.14
CA ARG A 163 -24.59 -4.22 -12.59
C ARG A 163 -23.60 -5.38 -12.49
N ALA A 164 -22.82 -5.64 -13.54
CA ALA A 164 -21.84 -6.73 -13.55
C ALA A 164 -20.74 -6.57 -12.48
N MET A 165 -20.33 -5.33 -12.17
CA MET A 165 -19.46 -5.05 -11.01
C MET A 165 -20.13 -5.46 -9.68
N LEU A 166 -21.39 -5.08 -9.46
CA LEU A 166 -22.15 -5.41 -8.23
C LEU A 166 -22.59 -6.89 -8.12
N GLU A 167 -22.38 -7.72 -9.14
CA GLU A 167 -22.51 -9.18 -9.04
C GLU A 167 -21.32 -9.81 -8.29
N TYR A 168 -20.14 -9.19 -8.36
CA TYR A 168 -18.92 -9.65 -7.69
C TYR A 168 -18.60 -8.86 -6.42
N GLU A 169 -18.79 -7.53 -6.43
CA GLU A 169 -18.71 -6.68 -5.23
C GLU A 169 -20.08 -6.10 -4.86
N PRO A 170 -20.99 -6.87 -4.22
CA PRO A 170 -22.33 -6.41 -3.86
C PRO A 170 -22.36 -5.28 -2.82
N GLU A 171 -21.23 -4.95 -2.21
CA GLU A 171 -21.10 -3.92 -1.17
C GLU A 171 -20.14 -2.79 -1.61
N ASN A 172 -19.85 -2.67 -2.91
CA ASN A 172 -19.14 -1.52 -3.44
C ASN A 172 -20.07 -0.29 -3.50
N LEU A 173 -19.89 0.63 -2.54
CA LEU A 173 -20.72 1.83 -2.41
C LEU A 173 -20.53 2.79 -3.59
N ALA A 174 -19.31 2.96 -4.11
CA ALA A 174 -19.03 3.83 -5.25
C ALA A 174 -19.77 3.38 -6.53
N VAL A 175 -19.68 2.08 -6.88
CA VAL A 175 -20.43 1.50 -8.01
C VAL A 175 -21.94 1.61 -7.77
N LEU A 176 -22.41 1.40 -6.53
CA LEU A 176 -23.83 1.52 -6.19
C LEU A 176 -24.35 2.96 -6.35
N VAL A 177 -23.57 3.98 -5.99
CA VAL A 177 -23.91 5.40 -6.20
C VAL A 177 -23.99 5.72 -7.70
N GLU A 178 -23.02 5.29 -8.49
CA GLU A 178 -23.05 5.47 -9.95
C GLU A 178 -24.25 4.76 -10.60
N LEU A 179 -24.55 3.52 -10.17
CA LEU A 179 -25.69 2.76 -10.65
C LEU A 179 -27.00 3.44 -10.29
N ASN A 180 -27.15 3.92 -9.05
CA ASN A 180 -28.34 4.63 -8.61
C ASN A 180 -28.57 5.88 -9.45
N ALA A 181 -27.57 6.74 -9.64
CA ALA A 181 -27.68 7.93 -10.49
C ALA A 181 -28.02 7.58 -11.95
N THR A 182 -27.45 6.49 -12.48
CA THR A 182 -27.75 5.99 -13.83
C THR A 182 -29.20 5.50 -13.96
N LEU A 183 -29.74 4.83 -12.95
CA LEU A 183 -31.16 4.45 -12.87
C LEU A 183 -32.09 5.68 -12.82
N VAL A 184 -31.67 6.78 -12.17
CA VAL A 184 -32.43 8.05 -12.18
C VAL A 184 -32.49 8.65 -13.59
N ARG A 185 -31.35 8.76 -14.29
CA ARG A 185 -31.28 9.30 -15.67
C ARG A 185 -32.08 8.46 -16.67
N LEU A 186 -32.15 7.14 -16.45
CA LEU A 186 -33.00 6.21 -17.22
C LEU A 186 -34.49 6.23 -16.80
N GLY A 187 -34.89 7.03 -15.81
CA GLY A 187 -36.28 7.08 -15.31
C GLY A 187 -36.76 5.80 -14.62
N ARG A 188 -35.84 4.92 -14.19
CA ARG A 188 -36.11 3.62 -13.57
C ARG A 188 -36.39 3.77 -12.07
N SER A 189 -37.32 4.65 -11.69
CA SER A 189 -37.47 5.17 -10.32
C SER A 189 -37.65 4.10 -9.23
N GLN A 190 -38.35 3.01 -9.52
CA GLN A 190 -38.52 1.90 -8.55
C GLN A 190 -37.22 1.13 -8.30
N GLU A 191 -36.35 0.98 -9.29
CA GLU A 191 -35.01 0.41 -9.11
C GLU A 191 -34.11 1.38 -8.34
N ALA A 192 -34.08 2.66 -8.74
CA ALA A 192 -33.31 3.70 -8.06
C ALA A 192 -33.68 3.82 -6.56
N SER A 193 -34.98 3.90 -6.23
CA SER A 193 -35.44 3.92 -4.82
C SER A 193 -35.14 2.61 -4.07
N THR A 194 -34.86 1.50 -4.75
CA THR A 194 -34.40 0.26 -4.09
C THR A 194 -32.90 0.34 -3.82
N GLY A 195 -32.11 0.77 -4.79
CA GLY A 195 -30.67 0.93 -4.66
C GLY A 195 -30.23 2.05 -3.70
N TYR A 196 -30.98 3.15 -3.58
CA TYR A 196 -30.74 4.19 -2.57
C TYR A 196 -31.01 3.71 -1.14
N ARG A 197 -31.96 2.79 -0.94
CA ARG A 197 -32.17 2.15 0.39
C ARG A 197 -31.08 1.13 0.71
N ARG A 198 -30.55 0.42 -0.29
CA ARG A 198 -29.35 -0.42 -0.14
C ARG A 198 -28.13 0.43 0.24
N MET A 199 -27.94 1.56 -0.43
CA MET A 199 -26.86 2.52 -0.16
C MET A 199 -26.91 3.02 1.28
N ALA A 200 -28.08 3.42 1.78
CA ALA A 200 -28.27 3.84 3.17
C ALA A 200 -27.91 2.74 4.19
N GLY A 201 -28.22 1.47 3.88
CA GLY A 201 -27.86 0.32 4.72
C GLY A 201 -26.37 -0.07 4.70
N LEU A 202 -25.55 0.53 3.82
CA LEU A 202 -24.09 0.41 3.85
C LEU A 202 -23.43 1.57 4.62
N LEU A 203 -24.22 2.55 5.08
CA LEU A 203 -23.79 3.79 5.71
C LEU A 203 -24.42 3.93 7.11
N GLU A 204 -24.70 2.84 7.84
CA GLU A 204 -25.40 2.93 9.13
C GLU A 204 -24.42 3.26 10.29
N PRO A 205 -24.57 4.38 11.03
CA PRO A 205 -25.63 5.39 10.96
C PRO A 205 -25.39 6.48 9.90
N VAL A 206 -26.42 6.80 9.10
CA VAL A 206 -26.29 7.71 7.96
C VAL A 206 -26.03 9.14 8.44
N PRO A 207 -24.99 9.84 7.93
CA PRO A 207 -24.73 11.24 8.29
C PRO A 207 -25.90 12.17 7.97
N ASP A 208 -26.15 13.19 8.80
CA ASP A 208 -27.34 14.07 8.71
C ASP A 208 -27.48 14.80 7.36
N ASP A 209 -26.36 15.17 6.73
CA ASP A 209 -26.33 15.83 5.43
C ASP A 209 -26.61 14.85 4.27
N ILE A 210 -25.99 13.67 4.31
CA ILE A 210 -26.29 12.54 3.42
C ILE A 210 -27.77 12.16 3.53
N GLN A 211 -28.29 12.01 4.74
CA GLN A 211 -29.69 11.67 5.02
C GLN A 211 -30.65 12.73 4.45
N THR A 212 -30.32 14.02 4.60
CA THR A 212 -31.10 15.14 4.04
C THR A 212 -31.26 15.06 2.52
N TRP A 213 -30.20 14.71 1.79
CA TRP A 213 -30.26 14.58 0.32
C TRP A 213 -30.80 13.22 -0.14
N LEU A 214 -30.60 12.16 0.63
CA LEU A 214 -31.19 10.84 0.43
C LEU A 214 -32.72 10.91 0.49
N ASP A 215 -33.29 11.49 1.55
CA ASP A 215 -34.75 11.64 1.69
C ASP A 215 -35.34 12.47 0.55
N ARG A 216 -34.67 13.58 0.18
CA ARG A 216 -35.09 14.40 -0.95
C ARG A 216 -35.10 13.63 -2.28
N THR A 217 -34.06 12.82 -2.51
CA THR A 217 -33.94 11.98 -3.72
C THR A 217 -35.06 10.94 -3.76
N LEU A 218 -35.31 10.25 -2.64
CA LEU A 218 -36.39 9.27 -2.52
C LEU A 218 -37.77 9.91 -2.72
N ASP A 219 -38.03 11.09 -2.15
CA ASP A 219 -39.32 11.79 -2.30
C ASP A 219 -39.55 12.35 -3.71
N ALA A 220 -38.49 12.76 -4.42
CA ALA A 220 -38.59 13.11 -5.83
C ALA A 220 -38.92 11.88 -6.70
N LEU A 221 -38.23 10.75 -6.46
CA LEU A 221 -38.50 9.48 -7.14
C LEU A 221 -39.91 8.95 -6.85
N ASN A 222 -40.40 9.04 -5.61
CA ASN A 222 -41.76 8.66 -5.22
C ASN A 222 -42.84 9.53 -5.91
N ARG A 223 -42.55 10.80 -6.18
CA ARG A 223 -43.43 11.71 -6.94
C ARG A 223 -43.34 11.56 -8.46
N GLY A 224 -42.31 10.87 -8.97
CA GLY A 224 -41.99 10.82 -10.39
C GLY A 224 -41.36 12.12 -10.93
N ASP A 225 -40.80 12.97 -10.07
CA ASP A 225 -40.10 14.18 -10.47
C ASP A 225 -38.64 13.85 -10.83
N GLY A 226 -38.42 13.46 -12.09
CA GLY A 226 -37.09 13.10 -12.58
C GLY A 226 -36.07 14.25 -12.48
N THR A 227 -36.51 15.50 -12.62
CA THR A 227 -35.60 16.67 -12.57
C THR A 227 -35.10 16.92 -11.15
N GLU A 228 -36.00 16.87 -10.16
CA GLU A 228 -35.61 16.98 -8.76
C GLU A 228 -34.84 15.74 -8.30
N ALA A 229 -35.19 14.54 -8.79
CA ALA A 229 -34.46 13.31 -8.47
C ALA A 229 -33.03 13.34 -9.00
N GLU A 230 -32.79 13.74 -10.26
CA GLU A 230 -31.43 13.81 -10.84
C GLU A 230 -30.56 14.84 -10.13
N SER A 231 -31.11 16.03 -9.86
CA SER A 231 -30.37 17.10 -9.18
C SER A 231 -30.08 16.81 -7.70
N SER A 232 -30.99 16.16 -6.98
CA SER A 232 -30.72 15.70 -5.60
C SER A 232 -29.78 14.49 -5.54
N ALA A 233 -29.92 13.54 -6.46
CA ALA A 233 -29.00 12.41 -6.63
C ALA A 233 -27.55 12.87 -6.91
N GLY A 234 -27.37 13.89 -7.76
CA GLY A 234 -26.05 14.44 -8.06
C GLY A 234 -25.39 15.11 -6.85
N ILE A 235 -26.16 15.85 -6.03
CA ILE A 235 -25.64 16.48 -4.81
C ILE A 235 -25.30 15.42 -3.76
N LEU A 236 -26.17 14.43 -3.57
CA LEU A 236 -25.93 13.27 -2.71
C LEU A 236 -24.64 12.53 -3.10
N GLY A 237 -24.45 12.25 -4.40
CA GLY A 237 -23.25 11.59 -4.91
C GLY A 237 -21.97 12.41 -4.66
N ASN A 238 -22.03 13.73 -4.78
CA ASN A 238 -20.89 14.61 -4.51
C ASN A 238 -20.51 14.66 -3.02
N LEU A 239 -21.49 14.64 -2.11
CA LEU A 239 -21.22 14.60 -0.66
C LEU A 239 -20.57 13.28 -0.24
N LEU A 240 -20.97 12.16 -0.85
CA LEU A 240 -20.37 10.85 -0.57
C LEU A 240 -18.89 10.75 -1.00
N VAL A 241 -18.35 11.64 -1.83
CA VAL A 241 -16.93 11.57 -2.25
C VAL A 241 -15.95 11.67 -1.07
N VAL A 242 -16.32 12.35 0.03
CA VAL A 242 -15.48 12.45 1.24
C VAL A 242 -15.76 11.37 2.28
N ASP A 243 -16.83 10.58 2.12
CA ASP A 243 -17.20 9.51 3.05
C ASP A 243 -16.13 8.38 3.08
N PRO A 244 -15.71 7.88 4.26
CA PRO A 244 -14.68 6.85 4.34
C PRO A 244 -15.06 5.51 3.69
N ALA A 245 -16.33 5.08 3.79
CA ALA A 245 -16.79 3.83 3.19
C ALA A 245 -16.92 3.97 1.66
N TYR A 246 -17.30 5.16 1.18
CA TYR A 246 -17.25 5.48 -0.25
C TYR A 246 -15.81 5.44 -0.77
N ARG A 247 -14.87 6.13 -0.10
CA ARG A 247 -13.44 6.13 -0.48
C ARG A 247 -12.87 4.70 -0.54
N ALA A 248 -12.97 3.93 0.54
CA ALA A 248 -12.50 2.53 0.57
C ALA A 248 -13.21 1.59 -0.43
N SER A 249 -14.42 1.93 -0.90
CA SER A 249 -15.06 1.22 -2.02
C SER A 249 -14.57 1.71 -3.39
N ARG A 250 -14.22 2.99 -3.52
CA ARG A 250 -13.73 3.60 -4.74
C ARG A 250 -12.29 3.16 -5.05
N ASP A 251 -11.47 2.98 -4.02
CA ASP A 251 -10.06 2.55 -4.16
C ASP A 251 -9.95 1.11 -4.71
N ARG A 252 -10.88 0.22 -4.34
CA ARG A 252 -11.01 -1.14 -4.89
C ARG A 252 -11.32 -1.21 -6.39
N LEU A 253 -11.71 -0.09 -7.00
CA LEU A 253 -11.91 0.02 -8.46
C LEU A 253 -10.66 0.50 -9.20
N GLY A 254 -9.56 0.75 -8.49
CA GLY A 254 -8.35 1.39 -8.98
C GLY A 254 -8.57 2.84 -9.44
N ASP A 255 -7.49 3.51 -9.86
CA ASP A 255 -7.60 4.73 -10.66
C ASP A 255 -7.51 4.40 -12.16
N PRO A 256 -8.63 4.41 -12.91
CA PRO A 256 -8.62 4.17 -14.35
C PRO A 256 -8.00 5.33 -15.16
N SER A 257 -7.54 6.41 -14.50
CA SER A 257 -6.65 7.42 -15.09
C SER A 257 -5.20 6.94 -15.18
N GLN A 258 -4.78 6.02 -14.32
CA GLN A 258 -3.44 5.44 -14.34
C GLN A 258 -3.28 4.33 -15.39
N GLN A 259 -2.01 4.13 -15.74
CA GLN A 259 -1.56 2.99 -16.54
C GLN A 259 -1.66 1.71 -15.71
N SER A 260 -1.89 0.58 -16.36
CA SER A 260 -1.97 -0.72 -15.70
C SER A 260 -0.68 -1.06 -14.94
N PRO A 261 -0.77 -1.80 -13.83
CA PRO A 261 0.40 -2.20 -13.06
C PRO A 261 1.34 -3.09 -13.90
N PRO A 262 2.63 -3.19 -13.51
CA PRO A 262 3.53 -4.20 -14.08
C PRO A 262 3.03 -5.61 -13.72
N LEU A 263 3.34 -6.61 -14.55
CA LEU A 263 3.12 -8.00 -14.17
C LEU A 263 4.11 -8.38 -13.07
N TYR A 264 3.63 -8.99 -11.99
CA TYR A 264 4.47 -9.42 -10.87
C TYR A 264 5.00 -10.84 -11.03
N ASP A 265 4.24 -11.73 -11.67
CA ASP A 265 4.54 -13.17 -11.75
C ASP A 265 4.81 -13.64 -13.18
N PHE A 266 5.86 -14.46 -13.31
CA PHE A 266 6.23 -15.13 -14.55
C PHE A 266 5.17 -16.17 -14.94
N ARG A 267 4.76 -16.18 -16.23
CA ARG A 267 3.71 -17.08 -16.74
C ARG A 267 4.24 -18.45 -17.20
N THR A 268 5.54 -18.55 -17.45
CA THR A 268 6.21 -19.72 -18.07
C THR A 268 7.40 -20.24 -17.26
N ALA A 269 7.64 -19.68 -16.07
CA ALA A 269 8.63 -20.18 -15.13
C ALA A 269 8.33 -21.64 -14.73
N PRO A 270 9.35 -22.53 -14.64
CA PRO A 270 9.15 -23.86 -14.06
C PRO A 270 8.67 -23.74 -12.59
N PRO A 271 7.82 -24.68 -12.11
CA PRO A 271 7.24 -24.61 -10.77
C PRO A 271 8.28 -24.75 -9.64
N ASP A 272 9.45 -25.31 -9.97
CA ASP A 272 10.59 -25.46 -9.06
C ASP A 272 11.60 -24.29 -9.18
N LEU A 273 11.19 -23.15 -9.77
CA LEU A 273 11.88 -21.89 -9.51
C LEU A 273 11.95 -21.69 -7.99
N PRO A 274 13.03 -21.12 -7.45
CA PRO A 274 12.83 -20.30 -6.28
C PRO A 274 11.84 -19.19 -6.64
N SER A 275 10.72 -19.11 -5.93
CA SER A 275 10.30 -17.79 -5.44
C SER A 275 11.45 -17.20 -4.63
N VAL A 276 11.49 -15.89 -4.36
CA VAL A 276 12.34 -15.41 -3.25
C VAL A 276 11.83 -16.14 -2.02
N ALA A 277 12.60 -17.13 -1.56
CA ALA A 277 11.94 -18.32 -1.03
C ALA A 277 11.19 -17.97 0.25
N ALA A 278 9.91 -18.37 0.36
CA ALA A 278 9.20 -18.28 1.62
C ALA A 278 9.91 -19.09 2.72
N ASP A 279 10.66 -20.13 2.32
CA ASP A 279 11.59 -20.87 3.17
C ASP A 279 12.76 -20.01 3.72
N SER A 280 13.05 -18.83 3.15
CA SER A 280 14.05 -17.89 3.68
C SER A 280 13.56 -17.05 4.87
N LEU A 281 12.25 -17.09 5.19
CA LEU A 281 11.75 -16.70 6.52
C LEU A 281 11.79 -17.88 7.51
N VAL A 282 11.97 -19.12 7.03
CA VAL A 282 11.94 -20.35 7.83
C VAL A 282 13.34 -20.84 8.21
N ASP A 283 14.32 -20.70 7.31
CA ASP A 283 15.76 -20.89 7.57
C ASP A 283 16.48 -19.54 7.70
N MET A 284 15.81 -18.59 8.38
CA MET A 284 16.36 -17.26 8.68
C MET A 284 17.44 -17.38 9.76
N GLN A 285 18.65 -17.76 9.35
CA GLN A 285 19.78 -17.93 10.26
C GLN A 285 20.34 -16.56 10.68
N PHE A 286 19.84 -16.05 11.81
CA PHE A 286 20.46 -14.94 12.53
C PHE A 286 21.90 -15.32 12.90
N VAL A 287 22.86 -14.80 12.14
CA VAL A 287 24.28 -14.89 12.47
C VAL A 287 24.58 -13.86 13.53
N ASP A 288 24.98 -14.31 14.72
CA ASP A 288 25.65 -13.45 15.70
C ASP A 288 26.91 -12.88 15.04
N ALA A 289 26.85 -11.58 14.76
CA ALA A 289 27.91 -10.82 14.12
C ALA A 289 28.59 -9.85 15.10
N ASP A 290 28.16 -9.79 16.37
CA ASP A 290 28.33 -8.64 17.25
C ASP A 290 29.79 -8.21 17.40
N SER A 291 30.69 -9.19 17.51
CA SER A 291 32.14 -9.01 17.59
C SER A 291 32.82 -8.37 16.36
N ALA A 292 32.12 -8.20 15.25
CA ALA A 292 32.64 -7.63 14.00
C ALA A 292 31.99 -6.31 13.59
N TRP A 293 30.83 -5.93 14.17
CA TRP A 293 30.14 -4.68 13.86
C TRP A 293 29.95 -3.75 15.07
N THR A 294 29.88 -4.23 16.31
CA THR A 294 29.71 -3.35 17.49
C THR A 294 31.03 -2.80 18.05
N ASP A 295 32.16 -3.44 17.74
CA ASP A 295 33.48 -3.18 18.31
C ASP A 295 33.97 -1.75 18.01
N GLY A 296 33.93 -0.88 19.02
CA GLY A 296 34.28 0.53 18.92
C GLY A 296 33.19 1.47 18.36
N ILE A 297 31.97 0.98 18.13
CA ILE A 297 30.82 1.81 17.70
C ILE A 297 29.92 2.18 18.88
N LEU A 298 29.52 1.18 19.65
CA LEU A 298 28.70 1.41 20.84
C LEU A 298 29.58 1.89 22.00
N PRO A 299 29.23 2.99 22.70
CA PRO A 299 29.94 3.41 23.91
C PRO A 299 30.08 2.29 24.95
N GLU A 300 31.30 2.06 25.43
CA GLU A 300 31.58 1.06 26.47
C GLU A 300 30.84 1.39 27.79
N GLU A 301 30.37 0.35 28.48
CA GLU A 301 29.66 0.39 29.77
C GLU A 301 28.22 0.98 29.81
N GLU A 302 27.65 1.43 28.68
CA GLU A 302 26.27 1.96 28.63
C GLU A 302 25.17 0.89 28.86
N GLN A 303 24.09 1.29 29.52
CA GLN A 303 22.87 0.49 29.66
C GLN A 303 21.76 1.05 28.78
N TRP A 304 21.75 0.59 27.53
CA TRP A 304 20.67 0.84 26.57
C TRP A 304 19.36 0.16 27.02
N THR A 305 18.25 0.83 26.77
CA THR A 305 16.89 0.49 27.22
C THR A 305 15.92 0.32 26.06
N ASP A 306 16.21 0.95 24.91
CA ASP A 306 15.48 0.86 23.65
C ASP A 306 16.36 1.28 22.47
N LEU A 307 15.99 0.92 21.25
CA LEU A 307 16.63 1.39 20.02
C LEU A 307 15.62 1.59 18.90
N ALA A 308 15.92 2.48 17.96
CA ALA A 308 15.12 2.69 16.75
C ALA A 308 16.02 2.96 15.53
N LEU A 309 15.52 2.63 14.34
CA LEU A 309 16.16 2.98 13.07
C LEU A 309 15.39 4.14 12.41
N ALA A 310 16.13 5.12 11.89
CA ALA A 310 15.60 6.39 11.40
C ALA A 310 16.61 7.01 10.43
N ASP A 311 16.19 7.70 9.37
CA ASP A 311 17.07 8.48 8.50
C ASP A 311 17.13 9.91 9.05
N VAL A 312 18.18 10.27 9.80
CA VAL A 312 18.18 11.52 10.60
C VAL A 312 18.94 12.69 9.98
N ASP A 313 19.61 12.49 8.85
CA ASP A 313 20.14 13.58 8.01
C ASP A 313 19.66 13.57 6.55
N GLY A 314 18.53 12.89 6.29
CA GLY A 314 17.73 13.00 5.07
C GLY A 314 18.41 12.44 3.82
N ASP A 315 19.37 11.52 3.99
CA ASP A 315 20.34 11.16 2.94
C ASP A 315 20.09 9.77 2.30
N GLY A 316 18.99 9.12 2.69
CA GLY A 316 18.47 7.88 2.12
C GLY A 316 19.03 6.62 2.79
N ARG A 317 19.51 6.73 4.04
CA ARG A 317 20.13 5.63 4.80
C ARG A 317 19.65 5.64 6.25
N LEU A 318 19.32 4.45 6.77
CA LEU A 318 18.93 4.31 8.16
C LEU A 318 20.13 4.45 9.10
N ASP A 319 20.02 5.41 10.00
CA ASP A 319 20.81 5.64 11.20
C ASP A 319 20.19 4.89 12.41
N LEU A 320 20.84 5.01 13.58
CA LEU A 320 20.49 4.28 14.79
C LEU A 320 20.35 5.23 15.98
N ALA A 321 19.14 5.37 16.49
CA ALA A 321 18.83 6.07 17.72
C ALA A 321 18.83 5.06 18.89
N LEU A 322 19.51 5.42 19.99
CA LEU A 322 19.72 4.58 21.17
C LEU A 322 19.26 5.31 22.43
N ALA A 323 18.29 4.75 23.14
CA ALA A 323 17.88 5.24 24.46
C ALA A 323 18.61 4.48 25.56
N GLY A 324 19.05 5.18 26.59
CA GLY A 324 19.76 4.58 27.72
C GLY A 324 19.71 5.41 28.99
N ARG A 325 20.50 4.97 29.98
CA ARG A 325 20.55 5.63 31.30
C ARG A 325 21.11 7.05 31.28
N GLN A 326 21.88 7.41 30.25
CA GLN A 326 22.50 8.74 30.12
C GLN A 326 21.73 9.68 29.17
N GLY A 327 20.60 9.22 28.61
CA GLY A 327 19.77 10.00 27.69
C GLY A 327 19.52 9.25 26.37
N LEU A 328 19.54 10.00 25.28
CA LEU A 328 19.43 9.54 23.90
C LEU A 328 20.73 9.84 23.14
N THR A 329 21.21 8.87 22.36
CA THR A 329 22.36 8.99 21.45
C THR A 329 21.94 8.59 20.05
N VAL A 330 22.35 9.35 19.03
CA VAL A 330 22.08 9.01 17.62
C VAL A 330 23.41 8.76 16.91
N LEU A 331 23.52 7.63 16.21
CA LEU A 331 24.71 7.19 15.50
C LEU A 331 24.42 7.14 14.00
N ARG A 332 25.07 8.02 13.23
CA ARG A 332 24.83 8.12 11.78
C ARG A 332 25.63 7.14 10.94
N ASN A 333 24.97 6.56 9.96
CA ASN A 333 25.43 5.55 9.04
C ASN A 333 26.03 6.21 7.78
N LEU A 334 27.31 6.61 7.84
CA LEU A 334 27.96 7.33 6.73
C LEU A 334 28.45 6.42 5.57
N VAL A 335 27.80 5.27 5.33
CA VAL A 335 28.26 4.28 4.34
C VAL A 335 27.16 3.85 3.37
N ASP A 336 27.31 4.18 2.10
CA ASP A 336 26.52 3.61 1.00
C ASP A 336 27.00 2.19 0.65
N SER A 337 26.68 1.23 1.50
CA SER A 337 26.93 -0.20 1.27
C SER A 337 25.63 -1.00 1.18
N ARG A 338 24.85 -0.73 0.12
CA ARG A 338 23.58 -1.42 -0.22
C ARG A 338 23.64 -2.96 -0.36
N GLU A 339 24.83 -3.55 -0.25
CA GLU A 339 25.05 -5.01 -0.27
C GLU A 339 25.65 -5.59 1.03
N THR A 340 26.12 -4.78 1.99
CA THR A 340 26.65 -5.27 3.28
C THR A 340 26.48 -4.28 4.45
N VAL A 341 26.21 -4.81 5.65
CA VAL A 341 26.23 -4.06 6.93
C VAL A 341 27.64 -4.06 7.56
N SER A 342 28.69 -4.19 6.75
CA SER A 342 30.03 -4.64 7.20
C SER A 342 31.08 -3.53 7.26
N SER A 343 30.67 -2.27 7.41
CA SER A 343 31.56 -1.11 7.54
C SER A 343 31.26 -0.38 8.84
N PRO A 344 32.27 0.14 9.55
CA PRO A 344 32.04 0.78 10.84
C PRO A 344 31.28 2.10 10.68
N TRP A 345 30.15 2.20 11.37
CA TRP A 345 29.39 3.43 11.57
C TRP A 345 30.29 4.46 12.27
N SER A 346 30.39 5.66 11.72
CA SER A 346 31.16 6.74 12.33
C SER A 346 30.24 7.62 13.17
N GLY A 347 29.98 7.19 14.41
CA GLY A 347 29.19 7.94 15.37
C GLY A 347 29.69 9.37 15.58
N ARG A 348 28.74 10.31 15.66
CA ARG A 348 28.96 11.66 16.16
C ARG A 348 27.84 11.92 17.16
N ASP A 349 28.19 12.14 18.43
CA ASP A 349 27.22 12.38 19.49
C ASP A 349 26.32 13.57 19.15
N VAL A 350 25.07 13.29 18.77
CA VAL A 350 24.02 14.29 18.63
C VAL A 350 23.56 14.67 20.03
N SER A 351 24.04 15.81 20.53
CA SER A 351 23.74 16.29 21.89
C SER A 351 22.35 16.92 21.94
N ILE A 352 21.35 16.09 22.21
CA ILE A 352 19.95 16.52 22.33
C ILE A 352 19.75 17.30 23.64
N PRO A 353 19.13 18.50 23.62
CA PRO A 353 18.93 19.30 24.82
C PRO A 353 18.05 18.61 25.88
N GLY A 354 18.23 18.93 27.16
CA GLY A 354 17.26 18.58 28.21
C GLY A 354 17.22 17.11 28.67
N GLN A 355 18.14 16.27 28.21
CA GLN A 355 18.31 14.84 28.55
C GLN A 355 18.73 14.58 30.03
N GLY A 356 18.02 15.17 31.00
CA GLY A 356 18.37 15.12 32.43
C GLY A 356 17.95 13.85 33.17
N ASP A 357 17.13 13.01 32.56
CA ASP A 357 16.61 11.74 33.07
C ASP A 357 16.88 10.61 32.07
N ALA A 358 16.99 9.37 32.56
CA ALA A 358 17.13 8.18 31.72
C ALA A 358 15.93 8.00 30.76
N VAL A 359 16.22 7.73 29.48
CA VAL A 359 15.22 7.41 28.45
C VAL A 359 14.93 5.89 28.49
N PHE A 360 13.68 5.51 28.20
CA PHE A 360 13.20 4.13 28.19
C PHE A 360 12.45 3.73 26.92
N ARG A 361 11.91 4.67 26.16
CA ARG A 361 11.32 4.41 24.83
C ARG A 361 11.66 5.50 23.83
N LEU A 362 11.78 5.10 22.56
CA LEU A 362 11.89 5.99 21.41
C LEU A 362 10.76 5.73 20.42
N ALA A 363 10.38 6.78 19.69
CA ALA A 363 9.44 6.71 18.58
C ALA A 363 9.82 7.80 17.55
N PRO A 364 10.63 7.48 16.53
CA PRO A 364 10.99 8.42 15.48
C PRO A 364 9.87 8.56 14.45
N GLY A 365 9.50 9.77 14.06
CA GLY A 365 8.48 10.04 13.05
C GLY A 365 8.59 11.49 12.58
N ASP A 366 7.91 11.83 11.51
CA ASP A 366 7.73 13.22 11.08
C ASP A 366 6.54 13.79 11.89
N PHE A 367 6.81 14.68 12.86
CA PHE A 367 5.79 15.17 13.82
C PHE A 367 5.31 16.59 13.53
N ASP A 368 6.00 17.39 12.71
CA ASP A 368 5.49 18.69 12.23
C ASP A 368 5.25 18.76 10.69
N ASN A 369 5.36 17.61 10.01
CA ASN A 369 5.05 17.40 8.59
C ASN A 369 5.96 18.20 7.63
N ASP A 370 7.22 18.44 8.01
CA ASP A 370 8.23 19.12 7.18
C ASP A 370 9.07 18.17 6.31
N GLY A 371 9.13 16.88 6.67
CA GLY A 371 9.82 15.81 5.96
C GLY A 371 11.11 15.29 6.62
N ASP A 372 11.61 15.95 7.67
CA ASP A 372 12.76 15.48 8.45
C ASP A 372 12.35 14.57 9.63
N MET A 373 13.27 13.70 10.09
CA MET A 373 12.93 12.62 11.04
C MET A 373 13.11 13.04 12.51
N ASP A 374 12.00 13.42 13.15
CA ASP A 374 11.92 13.80 14.57
C ASP A 374 12.02 12.61 15.51
N ILE A 375 12.15 12.88 16.83
CA ILE A 375 12.17 11.83 17.86
C ILE A 375 11.27 12.20 19.05
N LEU A 376 10.28 11.37 19.32
CA LEU A 376 9.59 11.33 20.61
C LEU A 376 10.37 10.40 21.56
N ALA A 377 10.84 10.95 22.68
CA ALA A 377 11.57 10.23 23.71
C ALA A 377 10.79 10.19 25.04
N ALA A 378 10.66 9.00 25.63
CA ALA A 378 9.95 8.80 26.89
C ALA A 378 10.89 8.30 28.00
N GLY A 379 10.99 9.08 29.07
CA GLY A 379 11.94 8.86 30.18
C GLY A 379 11.35 8.22 31.42
N THR A 380 12.00 8.43 32.56
CA THR A 380 11.49 7.95 33.88
C THR A 380 10.13 8.56 34.21
N SER A 381 10.02 9.87 33.95
CA SER A 381 8.89 10.74 34.30
C SER A 381 8.74 11.94 33.34
N SER A 382 9.28 11.83 32.13
CA SER A 382 9.17 12.82 31.05
C SER A 382 8.72 12.14 29.76
N LEU A 383 8.07 12.91 28.89
CA LEU A 383 7.70 12.52 27.53
C LEU A 383 7.92 13.76 26.64
N GLN A 384 8.83 13.68 25.68
CA GLN A 384 9.43 14.86 25.05
C GLN A 384 9.54 14.69 23.54
N VAL A 385 8.98 15.64 22.79
CA VAL A 385 9.05 15.72 21.33
C VAL A 385 10.28 16.58 20.97
N TYR A 386 11.19 16.00 20.20
CA TYR A 386 12.37 16.66 19.67
C TYR A 386 12.28 16.75 18.15
N LEU A 387 12.11 17.95 17.62
CA LEU A 387 12.08 18.19 16.18
C LEU A 387 13.50 18.26 15.61
N ASN A 388 13.71 17.79 14.39
CA ASN A 388 14.98 17.80 13.65
C ASN A 388 15.07 19.07 12.78
N GLU A 389 16.28 19.60 12.54
CA GLU A 389 16.50 20.73 11.62
C GLU A 389 17.26 20.29 10.34
N GLY A 390 16.97 19.08 9.85
CA GLY A 390 17.47 18.48 8.60
C GLY A 390 18.97 18.15 8.53
N ASP A 391 19.79 18.59 9.48
CA ASP A 391 21.22 18.25 9.56
C ASP A 391 21.57 17.25 10.67
N GLY A 392 20.54 16.67 11.31
CA GLY A 392 20.66 15.81 12.49
C GLY A 392 20.94 16.59 13.77
N THR A 393 20.45 17.84 13.88
CA THR A 393 20.41 18.59 15.13
C THR A 393 18.97 18.80 15.60
N TYR A 394 18.75 18.62 16.90
CA TYR A 394 17.40 18.52 17.46
C TYR A 394 17.05 19.64 18.44
N GLY A 395 15.88 20.24 18.28
CA GLY A 395 15.25 21.18 19.20
C GLY A 395 14.19 20.50 20.08
N LEU A 396 14.15 20.81 21.38
CA LEU A 396 13.02 20.40 22.24
C LEU A 396 11.81 21.28 21.92
N ALA A 397 10.85 20.74 21.17
CA ALA A 397 9.62 21.46 20.82
C ALA A 397 8.59 21.39 21.95
N GLN A 398 8.28 20.19 22.46
CA GLN A 398 7.27 20.00 23.48
C GLN A 398 7.68 18.99 24.56
N THR A 399 7.19 19.21 25.78
CA THR A 399 7.15 18.19 26.84
C THR A 399 5.68 17.90 27.14
N LEU A 400 5.25 16.67 26.88
CA LEU A 400 3.86 16.21 27.06
C LEU A 400 3.63 15.88 28.54
N ASP A 401 2.40 16.05 29.04
CA ASP A 401 2.08 15.71 30.44
C ASP A 401 1.97 14.18 30.62
N PRO A 402 2.92 13.52 31.32
CA PRO A 402 2.83 12.08 31.58
C PRO A 402 1.74 11.75 32.63
N GLY A 403 1.19 12.77 33.29
CA GLY A 403 0.10 12.74 34.25
C GLY A 403 0.49 12.27 35.65
N ASP A 404 -0.48 11.75 36.41
CA ASP A 404 -0.28 11.37 37.81
C ASP A 404 0.66 10.16 37.99
N SER A 405 1.79 10.38 38.68
CA SER A 405 2.74 9.35 39.13
C SER A 405 3.29 8.41 38.04
N PRO A 406 3.85 8.94 36.93
CA PRO A 406 4.41 8.14 35.86
C PRO A 406 5.61 7.33 36.38
N ARG A 407 5.67 6.06 36.00
CA ARG A 407 6.75 5.14 36.40
C ARG A 407 7.05 4.15 35.29
N PHE A 408 8.04 4.49 34.48
CA PHE A 408 8.50 3.73 33.32
C PHE A 408 7.41 3.62 32.24
N PHE A 409 7.61 4.32 31.13
CA PHE A 409 6.85 4.04 29.91
C PHE A 409 7.18 2.62 29.43
N THR A 410 6.15 1.85 29.10
CA THR A 410 6.25 0.45 28.67
C THR A 410 6.19 0.30 27.15
N THR A 411 5.41 1.15 26.49
CA THR A 411 5.49 1.39 25.03
C THR A 411 5.08 2.82 24.69
N VAL A 412 5.51 3.28 23.52
CA VAL A 412 5.12 4.52 22.85
C VAL A 412 4.86 4.14 21.39
N SER A 413 3.71 4.53 20.87
CA SER A 413 3.26 4.30 19.50
C SER A 413 2.84 5.63 18.90
N ARG A 414 3.04 5.81 17.59
CA ARG A 414 2.49 6.92 16.81
C ARG A 414 1.66 6.40 15.65
N ALA A 415 0.63 7.15 15.28
CA ALA A 415 -0.15 6.97 14.06
C ALA A 415 -1.09 8.18 13.91
N ASP A 416 -1.49 8.48 12.68
CA ASP A 416 -2.68 9.28 12.40
C ASP A 416 -3.92 8.45 12.78
N PHE A 417 -4.61 8.78 13.90
CA PHE A 417 -5.76 7.99 14.39
C PHE A 417 -7.13 8.51 13.95
N ASP A 418 -7.24 9.75 13.43
CA ASP A 418 -8.53 10.30 12.98
C ASP A 418 -8.57 10.81 11.52
N HIS A 419 -7.46 10.67 10.80
CA HIS A 419 -7.30 10.92 9.37
C HIS A 419 -7.35 12.40 8.96
N ASP A 420 -6.80 13.28 9.80
CA ASP A 420 -6.46 14.66 9.43
C ASP A 420 -5.07 14.80 8.76
N GLY A 421 -4.14 13.87 9.04
CA GLY A 421 -2.82 13.78 8.41
C GLY A 421 -1.64 14.04 9.35
N ASP A 422 -1.89 14.34 10.63
CA ASP A 422 -0.85 14.52 11.64
C ASP A 422 -0.63 13.23 12.48
N LEU A 423 0.59 13.01 12.98
CA LEU A 423 0.90 11.83 13.79
C LEU A 423 0.55 12.00 15.28
N ASP A 424 -0.62 11.52 15.69
CA ASP A 424 -0.96 11.38 17.12
C ASP A 424 -0.06 10.37 17.85
N VAL A 425 -0.07 10.44 19.19
CA VAL A 425 0.77 9.64 20.08
C VAL A 425 -0.06 8.85 21.09
N LEU A 426 0.13 7.53 21.14
CA LEU A 426 -0.43 6.65 22.17
C LEU A 426 0.70 6.03 23.03
N THR A 427 0.62 6.22 24.34
CA THR A 427 1.62 5.70 25.30
C THR A 427 1.01 4.75 26.32
N SER A 428 1.83 3.85 26.85
CA SER A 428 1.51 3.08 28.05
C SER A 428 2.56 3.30 29.14
N ASN A 429 2.13 3.37 30.38
CA ASN A 429 3.00 3.26 31.55
C ASN A 429 2.32 2.43 32.64
N ARG A 430 3.00 2.20 33.78
CA ARG A 430 2.47 1.38 34.89
C ARG A 430 1.23 1.94 35.61
N GLY A 431 0.73 3.11 35.23
CA GLY A 431 -0.47 3.73 35.77
C GLY A 431 -1.66 3.77 34.80
N ALA A 432 -1.42 4.04 33.52
CA ALA A 432 -2.47 4.20 32.50
C ALA A 432 -1.97 4.03 31.06
N LEU A 433 -2.90 3.90 30.12
CA LEU A 433 -2.72 4.35 28.74
C LEU A 433 -2.94 5.88 28.68
N ARG A 434 -2.21 6.58 27.81
CA ARG A 434 -2.50 7.98 27.46
C ARG A 434 -2.41 8.24 25.97
N PHE A 435 -3.42 8.91 25.44
CA PHE A 435 -3.49 9.39 24.06
C PHE A 435 -3.26 10.91 24.05
N TYR A 436 -2.36 11.37 23.18
CA TYR A 436 -2.13 12.77 22.90
C TYR A 436 -2.45 13.00 21.43
N ARG A 437 -3.45 13.83 21.17
CA ARG A 437 -3.83 14.19 19.81
C ARG A 437 -2.90 15.28 19.30
N HIS A 438 -2.44 15.23 18.05
CA HIS A 438 -1.86 16.41 17.42
C HIS A 438 -2.97 17.41 17.04
N THR A 439 -2.60 18.65 16.70
CA THR A 439 -3.58 19.71 16.41
C THR A 439 -3.10 20.61 15.29
N GLU A 440 -4.05 21.22 14.57
CA GLU A 440 -3.82 22.18 13.47
C GLU A 440 -2.87 23.36 13.83
N ASP A 441 -2.66 23.64 15.12
CA ASP A 441 -1.74 24.67 15.63
C ASP A 441 -0.30 24.15 15.87
N GLY A 442 0.01 22.87 15.55
CA GLY A 442 1.33 22.25 15.69
C GLY A 442 1.70 21.86 17.13
N VAL A 443 0.72 21.38 17.92
CA VAL A 443 0.88 21.08 19.35
C VAL A 443 0.12 19.81 19.75
N PHE A 444 0.71 18.98 20.60
CA PHE A 444 0.04 17.81 21.19
C PHE A 444 -0.80 18.17 22.43
N GLU A 445 -2.06 17.74 22.46
CA GLU A 445 -2.97 17.86 23.62
C GLU A 445 -3.32 16.49 24.23
N GLU A 446 -3.41 16.40 25.57
CA GLU A 446 -3.83 15.16 26.25
C GLU A 446 -5.34 14.92 26.04
N ALA A 447 -5.65 13.89 25.28
CA ALA A 447 -7.00 13.61 24.76
C ALA A 447 -7.55 12.24 25.22
N THR A 448 -6.90 11.57 26.17
CA THR A 448 -7.27 10.23 26.69
C THR A 448 -8.72 10.14 27.18
N SER A 449 -9.29 11.25 27.65
CA SER A 449 -10.69 11.29 28.08
C SER A 449 -11.71 11.24 26.92
N ALA A 450 -11.31 11.61 25.70
CA ALA A 450 -12.16 11.59 24.51
C ALA A 450 -12.22 10.20 23.85
N THR A 451 -11.16 9.40 23.95
CA THR A 451 -11.07 8.06 23.32
C THR A 451 -11.91 6.98 24.00
N GLY A 452 -12.36 7.23 25.24
CA GLY A 452 -13.09 6.26 26.04
C GLY A 452 -12.22 5.18 26.70
N PHE A 453 -10.89 5.26 26.65
CA PHE A 453 -9.98 4.28 27.30
C PHE A 453 -10.10 4.22 28.84
N LEU A 454 -10.84 5.15 29.46
CA LEU A 454 -10.99 5.29 30.91
C LEU A 454 -12.33 4.73 31.43
N GLU A 455 -12.50 3.40 31.44
CA GLU A 455 -13.57 2.79 32.25
C GLU A 455 -13.32 2.98 33.76
N SER A 456 -14.41 3.07 34.53
CA SER A 456 -14.42 3.76 35.82
C SER A 456 -13.70 3.05 36.99
N ALA A 457 -12.76 3.75 37.63
CA ALA A 457 -12.04 3.30 38.84
C ALA A 457 -12.61 3.82 40.17
N SER A 458 -13.93 4.03 40.29
CA SER A 458 -14.57 4.52 41.52
C SER A 458 -14.74 3.41 42.59
N GLY A 459 -13.66 2.77 43.04
CA GLY A 459 -13.80 1.52 43.82
C GLY A 459 -12.60 0.90 44.54
N ALA A 460 -11.58 1.66 44.95
CA ALA A 460 -10.42 1.21 45.76
C ALA A 460 -9.43 0.22 45.08
N PRO A 461 -8.15 0.20 45.49
CA PRO A 461 -7.15 -0.66 44.86
C PRO A 461 -7.27 -2.12 45.31
N GLY A 462 -7.81 -2.97 44.44
CA GLY A 462 -7.57 -4.42 44.51
C GLY A 462 -6.15 -4.74 44.04
N PRO A 463 -5.44 -5.71 44.66
CA PRO A 463 -4.25 -6.29 44.04
C PRO A 463 -4.66 -7.04 42.76
N ASN A 464 -3.70 -7.21 41.84
CA ASN A 464 -3.84 -7.93 40.57
C ASN A 464 -4.55 -7.17 39.44
N ALA A 465 -4.33 -5.85 39.33
CA ALA A 465 -4.28 -5.20 38.02
C ALA A 465 -2.92 -5.51 37.34
N GLU A 466 -2.65 -6.80 37.10
CA GLU A 466 -1.45 -7.24 36.38
C GLU A 466 -1.74 -7.36 34.88
N GLY A 467 -0.88 -6.78 34.04
CA GLY A 467 -0.74 -7.21 32.65
C GLY A 467 -1.78 -6.72 31.65
N VAL A 468 -1.94 -5.39 31.50
CA VAL A 468 -2.18 -4.82 30.16
C VAL A 468 -0.83 -4.30 29.62
N THR A 469 0.09 -5.23 29.38
CA THR A 469 1.24 -4.98 28.49
C THR A 469 0.75 -5.17 27.07
N ALA A 470 0.02 -4.18 26.57
CA ALA A 470 -0.21 -4.05 25.14
C ALA A 470 1.08 -3.53 24.52
N ASP A 471 1.80 -4.40 23.82
CA ASP A 471 2.63 -3.93 22.71
C ASP A 471 1.64 -3.39 21.67
N VAL A 472 1.45 -2.08 21.68
CA VAL A 472 0.77 -1.37 20.59
C VAL A 472 1.74 -1.40 19.41
N VAL A 473 1.67 -2.49 18.65
CA VAL A 473 2.43 -2.64 17.41
C VAL A 473 1.76 -1.74 16.36
N SER A 474 2.15 -0.46 16.35
CA SER A 474 2.20 0.26 15.08
C SER A 474 3.13 -0.54 14.18
N ALA A 475 2.59 -1.15 13.12
CA ALA A 475 3.44 -1.62 12.05
C ALA A 475 4.01 -0.37 11.39
N ASP A 476 5.33 -0.17 11.48
CA ASP A 476 6.04 0.85 10.71
C ASP A 476 5.98 0.44 9.22
N VAL A 477 4.84 0.70 8.58
CA VAL A 477 4.69 0.66 7.13
C VAL A 477 5.40 1.90 6.60
N VAL A 478 6.72 1.80 6.50
CA VAL A 478 7.54 2.77 5.77
C VAL A 478 7.06 2.76 4.33
N ALA A 479 6.26 3.78 3.97
CA ALA A 479 5.86 4.02 2.59
C ALA A 479 7.11 4.35 1.77
N ALA A 480 7.25 3.72 0.60
CA ALA A 480 8.46 3.71 -0.22
C ALA A 480 8.16 4.03 -1.70
#